data_AF-A0A087W0A9-F1
#
_entry.id   AF-A0A087W0A9-F1
#
_cell.length_a   1.000
_cell.length_b   1.000
_cell.length_c   1.000
_cell.angle_alpha   90.00
_cell.angle_beta   90.00
_cell.angle_gamma   90.00
#
_symmetry.space_group_name_H-M   'P 1'
#
loop_
_entity.id
_entity.type
_entity.pdbx_description
1 polymer ?
#
loop_
_entity_poly.entity_id
_entity_poly.type
_entity_poly.pdbx_seq_one_letter_code
_entity_poly.pdbx_strand_id
1 'polypeptide(L)'
;MRMMPNVRTKNIYEAIMHRQKMAEAKKQCEQIENKRFFQDSDVRARQEKRWTSETSFNNSMMAYLLPDKETVLSNLEARKSKLRSLLRKEADFYENEQFSTKGSLVISLHNGITEKLDSINGQSENAMSDGEASDAVESKAVVYDSHRSDERQRDVALQRKLDELKQFERETEELERIEKEVLEDQKLLQRLATERLETDETRRQRRFEKVLLRQHTAALIRRSRQVQTEITTDLAWIDRLLAFEGEEEGKADGEGPRSRINVVKEMLEEDLRHEARRERDMDDMLASEAAELAKRREQKWKCQEEARERLLNDVLSICQDRVDSRLQALKQMKLARAERHEALKREINAAELQWKPALQMERSNDKDCDKLVTSEEANSRSSHAEAVFEETLRKEAEKLNISVDELKKVASGMEFSKAPFTGNQHKTQLW
;
A
#
# COMPACT_ATOMS: atom_id res chain seq x y z
N MET A 1 -32.39 -17.75 -94.44
CA MET A 1 -31.27 -17.02 -93.80
C MET A 1 -31.57 -16.91 -92.30
N ARG A 2 -30.96 -17.75 -91.46
CA ARG A 2 -31.00 -17.58 -90.00
C ARG A 2 -29.84 -16.68 -89.61
N MET A 3 -30.12 -15.47 -89.16
CA MET A 3 -29.10 -14.58 -88.61
C MET A 3 -28.57 -15.17 -87.31
N MET A 4 -27.27 -15.45 -87.27
CA MET A 4 -26.59 -15.88 -86.07
C MET A 4 -26.53 -14.69 -85.09
N PRO A 5 -26.97 -14.85 -83.83
CA PRO A 5 -26.87 -13.79 -82.84
C PRO A 5 -25.40 -13.46 -82.55
N ASN A 6 -25.10 -12.18 -82.65
CA ASN A 6 -23.78 -11.58 -82.56
C ASN A 6 -23.14 -11.88 -81.18
N VAL A 7 -22.01 -12.60 -81.16
CA VAL A 7 -21.33 -13.07 -79.93
C VAL A 7 -20.94 -11.92 -78.99
N ARG A 8 -20.77 -10.70 -79.53
CA ARG A 8 -20.46 -9.49 -78.75
C ARG A 8 -21.58 -9.01 -77.83
N THR A 9 -22.85 -9.16 -78.21
CA THR A 9 -23.98 -8.65 -77.40
C THR A 9 -24.31 -9.56 -76.21
N LYS A 10 -24.03 -10.86 -76.32
CA LYS A 10 -24.15 -11.80 -75.18
C LYS A 10 -23.23 -11.41 -74.02
N ASN A 11 -22.00 -10.99 -74.31
CA ASN A 11 -21.01 -10.64 -73.29
C ASN A 11 -21.37 -9.35 -72.52
N ILE A 12 -22.03 -8.38 -73.19
CA ILE A 12 -22.50 -7.15 -72.55
C ILE A 12 -23.67 -7.43 -71.60
N TYR A 13 -24.62 -8.26 -72.02
CA TYR A 13 -25.77 -8.63 -71.19
C TYR A 13 -25.32 -9.40 -69.93
N GLU A 14 -24.39 -10.34 -70.09
CA GLU A 14 -23.78 -11.07 -68.97
C GLU A 14 -23.06 -10.14 -67.99
N ALA A 15 -22.30 -9.15 -68.49
CA ALA A 15 -21.63 -8.16 -67.66
C ALA A 15 -22.61 -7.26 -66.89
N ILE A 16 -23.73 -6.85 -67.51
CA ILE A 16 -24.78 -6.05 -66.85
C ILE A 16 -25.47 -6.88 -65.77
N MET A 17 -25.86 -8.12 -66.07
CA MET A 17 -26.47 -9.03 -65.08
C MET A 17 -25.51 -9.34 -63.93
N HIS A 18 -24.21 -9.50 -64.20
CA HIS A 18 -23.20 -9.70 -63.16
C HIS A 18 -23.05 -8.47 -62.26
N ARG A 19 -22.99 -7.26 -62.83
CA ARG A 19 -22.97 -6.01 -62.05
C ARG A 19 -24.22 -5.85 -61.20
N GLN A 20 -25.39 -6.18 -61.74
CA GLN A 20 -26.63 -6.12 -60.99
C GLN A 20 -26.63 -7.12 -59.82
N LYS A 21 -26.22 -8.37 -60.05
CA LYS A 21 -26.07 -9.38 -58.99
C LYS A 21 -25.08 -8.93 -57.91
N MET A 22 -23.96 -8.31 -58.29
CA MET A 22 -22.97 -7.78 -57.34
C MET A 22 -23.52 -6.61 -56.53
N ALA A 23 -24.28 -5.71 -57.15
CA ALA A 23 -24.93 -4.59 -56.46
C ALA A 23 -26.02 -5.07 -55.49
N GLU A 24 -26.82 -6.06 -55.89
CA GLU A 24 -27.84 -6.68 -55.03
C GLU A 24 -27.20 -7.44 -53.86
N ALA A 25 -26.13 -8.21 -54.12
CA ALA A 25 -25.38 -8.90 -53.07
C ALA A 25 -24.76 -7.91 -52.07
N LYS A 26 -24.18 -6.80 -52.55
CA LYS A 26 -23.64 -5.73 -51.69
C LYS A 26 -24.74 -5.12 -50.81
N LYS A 27 -25.89 -4.80 -51.39
CA LYS A 27 -27.04 -4.27 -50.65
C LYS A 27 -27.55 -5.25 -49.59
N GLN A 28 -27.54 -6.55 -49.88
CA GLN A 28 -27.90 -7.58 -48.89
C GLN A 28 -26.88 -7.67 -47.76
N CYS A 29 -25.58 -7.63 -48.06
CA CYS A 29 -24.52 -7.60 -47.05
C CYS A 29 -24.67 -6.38 -46.12
N GLU A 30 -24.86 -5.18 -46.68
CA GLU A 30 -25.08 -3.95 -45.90
C GLU A 30 -26.33 -4.05 -45.00
N GLN A 31 -27.41 -4.67 -45.49
CA GLN A 31 -28.61 -4.91 -44.68
C GLN A 31 -28.35 -5.89 -43.53
N ILE A 32 -27.54 -6.92 -43.73
CA ILE A 32 -27.18 -7.88 -42.67
C ILE A 32 -26.28 -7.22 -41.63
N GLU A 33 -25.29 -6.45 -42.06
CA GLU A 33 -24.39 -5.68 -41.17
C GLU A 33 -25.17 -4.67 -40.34
N ASN A 34 -26.07 -3.89 -40.96
CA ASN A 34 -26.93 -2.97 -40.22
C ASN A 34 -27.80 -3.70 -39.20
N LYS A 35 -28.40 -4.84 -39.55
CA LYS A 35 -29.18 -5.64 -38.59
C LYS A 35 -28.33 -6.12 -37.41
N ARG A 36 -27.09 -6.55 -37.65
CA ARG A 36 -26.15 -6.93 -36.59
C ARG A 36 -25.82 -5.74 -35.70
N PHE A 37 -25.53 -4.58 -36.30
CA PHE A 37 -25.26 -3.36 -35.55
C PHE A 37 -26.39 -2.98 -34.59
N PHE A 38 -27.65 -3.03 -35.04
CA PHE A 38 -28.80 -2.74 -34.18
C PHE A 38 -28.98 -3.79 -33.07
N GLN A 39 -28.74 -5.07 -33.35
CA GLN A 39 -28.76 -6.12 -32.33
C GLN A 39 -27.69 -5.90 -31.26
N ASP A 40 -26.46 -5.59 -31.66
CA ASP A 40 -25.35 -5.34 -30.73
C ASP A 40 -25.56 -4.03 -29.94
N SER A 41 -26.14 -3.01 -30.58
CA SER A 41 -26.54 -1.78 -29.92
C SER A 41 -27.61 -2.04 -28.86
N ASP A 42 -28.63 -2.84 -29.16
CA ASP A 42 -29.68 -3.22 -28.21
C ASP A 42 -29.13 -4.02 -27.03
N VAL A 43 -28.21 -4.96 -27.29
CA VAL A 43 -27.54 -5.74 -26.23
C VAL A 43 -26.73 -4.81 -25.33
N ARG A 44 -25.95 -3.88 -25.91
CA ARG A 44 -25.19 -2.87 -25.14
C ARG A 44 -26.11 -1.98 -24.32
N ALA A 45 -27.18 -1.44 -24.91
CA ALA A 45 -28.13 -0.60 -24.21
C ALA A 45 -28.81 -1.34 -23.04
N ARG A 46 -29.14 -2.63 -23.21
CA ARG A 46 -29.69 -3.47 -22.12
C ARG A 46 -28.68 -3.72 -21.01
N GLN A 47 -27.43 -3.99 -21.35
CA GLN A 47 -26.35 -4.20 -20.37
C GLN A 47 -26.06 -2.91 -19.61
N GLU A 48 -25.98 -1.78 -20.31
CA GLU A 48 -25.79 -0.46 -19.71
C GLU A 48 -26.96 -0.12 -18.78
N LYS A 49 -28.21 -0.33 -19.21
CA LYS A 49 -29.39 -0.18 -18.35
C LYS A 49 -29.33 -1.09 -17.12
N ARG A 50 -28.81 -2.31 -17.26
CA ARG A 50 -28.64 -3.25 -16.14
C ARG A 50 -27.55 -2.75 -15.18
N TRP A 51 -26.40 -2.30 -15.67
CA TRP A 51 -25.30 -1.79 -14.84
C TRP A 51 -25.63 -0.47 -14.15
N THR A 52 -26.37 0.40 -14.84
CA THR A 52 -26.84 1.68 -14.31
C THR A 52 -28.11 1.54 -13.46
N SER A 53 -28.72 0.35 -13.40
CA SER A 53 -29.87 0.12 -12.54
C SER A 53 -29.51 0.28 -11.08
N GLU A 54 -30.46 0.83 -10.32
CA GLU A 54 -30.36 0.99 -8.88
C GLU A 54 -30.12 -0.36 -8.17
N THR A 55 -30.66 -1.45 -8.71
CA THR A 55 -30.43 -2.81 -8.21
C THR A 55 -28.98 -3.27 -8.39
N SER A 56 -28.36 -2.99 -9.54
CA SER A 56 -26.94 -3.31 -9.77
C SER A 56 -26.03 -2.47 -8.89
N PHE A 57 -26.35 -1.17 -8.75
CA PHE A 57 -25.64 -0.28 -7.84
C PHE A 57 -25.74 -0.76 -6.39
N ASN A 58 -26.96 -1.07 -5.91
CA ASN A 58 -27.18 -1.58 -4.56
C ASN A 58 -26.48 -2.93 -4.35
N ASN A 59 -26.49 -3.83 -5.34
CA ASN A 59 -25.77 -5.09 -5.24
C ASN A 59 -24.24 -4.89 -5.16
N SER A 60 -23.69 -4.00 -5.98
CA SER A 60 -22.26 -3.67 -5.92
C SER A 60 -21.88 -2.96 -4.63
N MET A 61 -22.76 -2.08 -4.12
CA MET A 61 -22.57 -1.39 -2.85
C MET A 61 -22.64 -2.38 -1.68
N MET A 62 -23.60 -3.29 -1.69
CA MET A 62 -23.73 -4.35 -0.68
C MET A 62 -22.55 -5.31 -0.71
N ALA A 63 -22.03 -5.66 -1.89
CA ALA A 63 -20.81 -6.47 -2.00
C ALA A 63 -19.57 -5.78 -1.39
N TYR A 64 -19.54 -4.45 -1.40
CA TYR A 64 -18.43 -3.68 -0.83
C TYR A 64 -18.61 -3.40 0.68
N LEU A 65 -19.85 -3.17 1.12
CA LEU A 65 -20.17 -2.85 2.52
C LEU A 65 -20.29 -4.10 3.39
N LEU A 66 -20.66 -5.24 2.82
CA LEU A 66 -20.65 -6.50 3.56
C LEU A 66 -19.20 -6.96 3.70
N PRO A 67 -18.65 -7.03 4.92
CA PRO A 67 -17.35 -7.64 5.12
C PRO A 67 -17.40 -9.06 4.58
N ASP A 68 -16.34 -9.43 3.87
CA ASP A 68 -16.29 -10.68 3.15
C ASP A 68 -16.66 -11.83 4.08
N LYS A 69 -17.74 -12.56 3.78
CA LYS A 69 -18.36 -13.50 4.72
C LYS A 69 -17.34 -14.54 5.18
N GLU A 70 -16.42 -14.90 4.30
CA GLU A 70 -15.33 -15.83 4.59
C GLU A 70 -14.35 -15.26 5.62
N THR A 71 -14.03 -13.97 5.57
CA THR A 71 -13.16 -13.31 6.56
C THR A 71 -13.82 -13.24 7.93
N VAL A 72 -15.13 -12.95 7.99
CA VAL A 72 -15.88 -12.93 9.26
C VAL A 72 -15.96 -14.32 9.86
N LEU A 73 -16.22 -15.34 9.04
CA LEU A 73 -16.23 -16.75 9.47
C LEU A 73 -14.86 -17.19 9.96
N SER A 74 -13.78 -16.87 9.24
CA SER A 74 -12.40 -17.16 9.64
C SER A 74 -12.03 -16.50 10.96
N ASN A 75 -12.39 -15.22 11.15
CA ASN A 75 -12.16 -14.51 12.41
C ASN A 75 -12.96 -15.13 13.58
N LEU A 76 -14.20 -15.55 13.34
CA LEU A 76 -15.00 -16.26 14.33
C LEU A 76 -14.41 -17.64 14.67
N GLU A 77 -13.92 -18.37 13.68
CA GLU A 77 -13.24 -19.67 13.84
C GLU A 77 -11.94 -19.51 14.65
N ALA A 78 -11.14 -18.49 14.35
CA ALA A 78 -9.94 -18.15 15.09
C ALA A 78 -10.25 -17.80 16.55
N ARG A 79 -11.31 -17.01 16.78
CA ARG A 79 -11.77 -16.64 18.13
C ARG A 79 -12.29 -17.86 18.90
N LYS A 80 -13.06 -18.73 18.25
CA LYS A 80 -13.51 -20.02 18.83
C LYS A 80 -12.32 -20.91 19.17
N SER A 81 -11.31 -20.99 18.30
CA SER A 81 -10.11 -21.79 18.52
C SER A 81 -9.28 -21.27 19.69
N LYS A 82 -9.14 -19.94 19.80
CA LYS A 82 -8.51 -19.28 20.95
C LYS A 82 -9.25 -19.60 22.25
N LEU A 83 -10.59 -19.53 22.25
CA LEU A 83 -11.40 -19.88 23.42
C LEU A 83 -11.23 -21.35 23.81
N ARG A 84 -11.25 -22.27 22.85
CA ARG A 84 -10.99 -23.70 23.10
C ARG A 84 -9.58 -23.94 23.66
N SER A 85 -8.59 -23.15 23.27
CA SER A 85 -7.24 -23.22 23.83
C SER A 85 -7.19 -22.71 25.28
N LEU A 86 -7.87 -21.60 25.58
CA LEU A 86 -7.95 -21.08 26.95
C LEU A 86 -8.68 -22.05 27.89
N LEU A 87 -9.81 -22.60 27.46
CA LEU A 87 -10.56 -23.59 28.25
C LEU A 87 -9.76 -24.87 28.48
N ARG A 88 -8.95 -25.31 27.51
CA ARG A 88 -8.02 -26.43 27.70
C ARG A 88 -6.96 -26.10 28.75
N LYS A 89 -6.30 -24.94 28.65
CA LYS A 89 -5.31 -24.51 29.65
C LYS A 89 -5.90 -24.40 31.05
N GLU A 90 -7.14 -23.91 31.15
CA GLU A 90 -7.87 -23.84 32.41
C GLU A 90 -8.18 -25.24 32.97
N ALA A 91 -8.63 -26.16 32.13
CA ALA A 91 -8.82 -27.56 32.52
C ALA A 91 -7.50 -28.21 32.99
N ASP A 92 -6.42 -28.04 32.22
CA ASP A 92 -5.08 -28.54 32.57
C ASP A 92 -4.59 -27.94 33.90
N PHE A 93 -4.87 -26.65 34.15
CA PHE A 93 -4.55 -25.99 35.41
C PHE A 93 -5.27 -26.66 36.59
N TYR A 94 -6.58 -26.89 36.48
CA TYR A 94 -7.35 -27.56 37.54
C TYR A 94 -6.97 -29.03 37.72
N GLU A 95 -6.67 -29.76 36.65
CA GLU A 95 -6.17 -31.14 36.76
C GLU A 95 -4.81 -31.16 37.48
N ASN A 96 -3.89 -30.29 37.11
CA ASN A 96 -2.59 -30.17 37.78
C ASN A 96 -2.71 -29.73 39.23
N GLU A 97 -3.63 -28.84 39.57
CA GLU A 97 -3.90 -28.42 40.94
C GLU A 97 -4.53 -29.56 41.76
N GLN A 98 -5.40 -30.38 41.16
CA GLN A 98 -5.89 -31.62 41.78
C GLN A 98 -4.78 -32.65 41.99
N PHE A 99 -3.87 -32.85 41.04
CA PHE A 99 -2.73 -33.76 41.18
C PHE A 99 -1.69 -33.23 42.18
N SER A 100 -1.48 -31.92 42.23
CA SER A 100 -0.58 -31.27 43.18
C SER A 100 -1.13 -31.33 44.60
N THR A 101 -2.42 -31.06 44.80
CA THR A 101 -3.08 -31.17 46.11
C THR A 101 -3.20 -32.62 46.57
N LYS A 102 -3.57 -33.57 45.70
CA LYS A 102 -3.60 -35.00 46.04
C LYS A 102 -2.20 -35.57 46.26
N GLY A 103 -1.22 -35.19 45.44
CA GLY A 103 0.18 -35.59 45.59
C GLY A 103 0.83 -35.00 46.84
N SER A 104 0.56 -33.74 47.16
CA SER A 104 1.00 -33.08 48.39
C SER A 104 0.34 -33.69 49.63
N LEU A 105 -0.96 -34.03 49.57
CA LEU A 105 -1.65 -34.73 50.67
C LEU A 105 -1.09 -36.14 50.87
N VAL A 106 -0.78 -36.87 49.80
CA VAL A 106 -0.17 -38.21 49.87
C VAL A 106 1.26 -38.14 50.40
N ILE A 107 2.08 -37.19 49.97
CA ILE A 107 3.44 -36.99 50.48
C ILE A 107 3.41 -36.52 51.94
N SER A 108 2.48 -35.63 52.31
CA SER A 108 2.34 -35.15 53.69
C SER A 108 1.81 -36.25 54.63
N LEU A 109 0.90 -37.11 54.17
CA LEU A 109 0.46 -38.30 54.91
C LEU A 109 1.59 -39.33 55.02
N HIS A 110 2.40 -39.52 53.99
CA HIS A 110 3.53 -40.45 54.03
C HIS A 110 4.63 -39.96 54.98
N ASN A 111 4.99 -38.67 54.92
CA ASN A 111 5.96 -38.05 55.81
C ASN A 111 5.47 -37.99 57.27
N GLY A 112 4.17 -37.74 57.49
CA GLY A 112 3.58 -37.77 58.83
C GLY A 112 3.46 -39.18 59.43
N ILE A 113 3.47 -40.23 58.62
CA ILE A 113 3.56 -41.63 59.08
C ILE A 113 5.02 -42.01 59.38
N THR A 114 5.99 -41.57 58.56
CA THR A 114 7.42 -41.84 58.82
C THR A 114 7.95 -41.08 60.03
N GLU A 115 7.57 -39.82 60.24
CA GLU A 115 7.96 -39.05 61.43
C GLU A 115 7.36 -39.63 62.74
N LYS A 116 6.18 -40.25 62.66
CA LYS A 116 5.59 -40.97 63.81
C LYS A 116 6.27 -42.30 64.08
N LEU A 117 6.83 -42.98 63.08
CA LEU A 117 7.64 -44.18 63.26
C LEU A 117 9.02 -43.85 63.85
N ASP A 118 9.64 -42.74 63.44
CA ASP A 118 10.92 -42.28 63.99
C ASP A 118 10.77 -41.73 65.42
N SER A 119 9.63 -41.10 65.75
CA SER A 119 9.34 -40.64 67.12
C SER A 119 9.05 -41.78 68.10
N ILE A 120 8.56 -42.94 67.65
CA ILE A 120 8.36 -44.12 68.50
C ILE A 120 9.68 -44.89 68.71
N ASN A 121 10.63 -44.79 67.78
CA ASN A 121 11.93 -45.45 67.87
C ASN A 121 13.03 -44.60 68.55
N GLY A 122 12.78 -43.31 68.77
CA GLY A 122 13.73 -42.36 69.40
C GLY A 122 13.53 -42.11 70.90
N GLN A 123 12.55 -42.73 71.56
CA GLN A 123 12.27 -42.50 73.00
C GLN A 123 12.93 -43.50 73.96
N SER A 124 13.88 -44.34 73.52
CA SER A 124 14.53 -45.33 74.40
C SER A 124 16.02 -45.16 74.65
N GLU A 125 16.65 -44.02 74.33
CA GLU A 125 18.07 -43.83 74.69
C GLU A 125 18.40 -42.33 74.86
N ASN A 126 18.51 -41.94 76.13
CA ASN A 126 19.49 -41.00 76.71
C ASN A 126 18.87 -40.07 77.74
N ALA A 127 18.86 -40.61 78.96
CA ALA A 127 19.01 -39.84 80.16
C ALA A 127 20.46 -39.34 80.29
N MET A 128 20.60 -38.19 80.97
CA MET A 128 21.80 -37.72 81.68
C MET A 128 22.94 -37.17 80.82
N SER A 129 23.15 -35.85 80.92
CA SER A 129 24.44 -35.29 81.39
C SER A 129 24.37 -33.76 81.39
N ASP A 130 24.31 -33.21 82.59
CA ASP A 130 25.10 -32.10 83.15
C ASP A 130 25.60 -30.96 82.25
N GLY A 131 25.52 -29.75 82.81
CA GLY A 131 26.72 -28.91 82.89
C GLY A 131 26.60 -27.51 82.33
N GLU A 132 26.23 -26.60 83.23
CA GLU A 132 26.49 -25.16 83.21
C GLU A 132 27.81 -24.76 82.50
N ALA A 133 27.69 -24.05 81.37
CA ALA A 133 28.60 -22.99 80.89
C ALA A 133 28.25 -22.59 79.44
N SER A 134 27.33 -21.65 79.19
CA SER A 134 27.09 -21.17 77.81
C SER A 134 26.62 -19.72 77.63
N ASP A 135 26.80 -18.85 78.62
CA ASP A 135 26.34 -17.44 78.47
C ASP A 135 27.26 -16.57 77.60
N ALA A 136 28.46 -17.06 77.24
CA ALA A 136 29.41 -16.37 76.35
C ALA A 136 29.44 -16.91 74.90
N VAL A 137 28.87 -18.10 74.65
CA VAL A 137 28.81 -18.73 73.31
C VAL A 137 27.47 -18.42 72.63
N GLU A 138 26.37 -18.33 73.38
CA GLU A 138 25.07 -17.87 72.84
C GLU A 138 25.13 -16.44 72.33
N SER A 139 25.86 -15.53 73.00
CA SER A 139 25.96 -14.14 72.54
C SER A 139 26.76 -13.99 71.23
N LYS A 140 27.67 -14.92 70.90
CA LYS A 140 28.36 -14.96 69.59
C LYS A 140 27.52 -15.65 68.51
N ALA A 141 26.75 -16.69 68.86
CA ALA A 141 25.85 -17.39 67.95
C ALA A 141 24.67 -16.49 67.52
N VAL A 142 24.09 -15.72 68.45
CA VAL A 142 23.01 -14.75 68.18
C VAL A 142 23.48 -13.61 67.26
N VAL A 143 24.72 -13.14 67.42
CA VAL A 143 25.31 -12.11 66.53
C VAL A 143 25.57 -12.69 65.13
N TYR A 144 26.04 -13.93 65.03
CA TYR A 144 26.27 -14.60 63.75
C TYR A 144 24.96 -14.88 62.98
N ASP A 145 23.91 -15.30 63.69
CA ASP A 145 22.58 -15.51 63.09
C ASP A 145 21.89 -14.19 62.71
N SER A 146 22.10 -13.11 63.47
CA SER A 146 21.65 -11.77 63.09
C SER A 146 22.32 -11.31 61.78
N HIS A 147 23.63 -11.47 61.66
CA HIS A 147 24.36 -11.14 60.43
C HIS A 147 23.90 -11.96 59.22
N ARG A 148 23.62 -13.25 59.42
CA ARG A 148 23.14 -14.16 58.37
C ARG A 148 21.71 -13.84 57.93
N SER A 149 20.86 -13.39 58.86
CA SER A 149 19.51 -12.90 58.55
C SER A 149 19.55 -11.61 57.72
N ASP A 150 20.40 -10.66 58.12
CA ASP A 150 20.58 -9.40 57.39
C ASP A 150 21.13 -9.64 55.98
N GLU A 151 22.05 -10.57 55.81
CA GLU A 151 22.61 -10.94 54.50
C GLU A 151 21.55 -11.57 53.58
N ARG A 152 20.70 -12.47 54.10
CA ARG A 152 19.57 -13.02 53.34
C ARG A 152 18.54 -11.94 52.97
N GLN A 153 18.28 -10.98 53.86
CA GLN A 153 17.39 -9.86 53.55
C GLN A 153 17.97 -8.96 52.43
N ARG A 154 19.30 -8.79 52.38
CA ARG A 154 19.99 -8.07 51.29
C ARG A 154 19.86 -8.80 49.96
N ASP A 155 20.13 -10.10 49.95
CA ASP A 155 20.02 -10.91 48.73
C ASP A 155 18.60 -10.87 48.17
N VAL A 156 17.60 -10.97 49.05
CA VAL A 156 16.19 -10.83 48.67
C VAL A 156 15.88 -9.43 48.12
N ALA A 157 16.43 -8.37 48.72
CA ALA A 157 16.24 -6.99 48.25
C ALA A 157 16.91 -6.72 46.89
N LEU A 158 18.14 -7.19 46.69
CA LEU A 158 18.86 -7.11 45.42
C LEU A 158 18.16 -7.92 44.33
N GLN A 159 17.70 -9.13 44.67
CA GLN A 159 16.99 -9.97 43.72
C GLN A 159 15.67 -9.34 43.26
N ARG A 160 14.94 -8.66 44.15
CA ARG A 160 13.76 -7.86 43.77
C ARG A 160 14.12 -6.75 42.77
N LYS A 161 15.22 -6.02 43.01
CA LYS A 161 15.68 -4.95 42.11
C LYS A 161 16.14 -5.49 40.74
N LEU A 162 16.77 -6.67 40.72
CA LEU A 162 17.12 -7.36 39.47
C LEU A 162 15.88 -7.84 38.71
N ASP A 163 14.88 -8.34 39.40
CA ASP A 163 13.62 -8.75 38.76
C ASP A 163 12.81 -7.55 38.26
N GLU A 164 12.89 -6.40 38.95
CA GLU A 164 12.39 -5.10 38.44
C GLU A 164 13.11 -4.70 37.15
N LEU A 165 14.44 -4.86 37.06
CA LEU A 165 15.19 -4.62 35.81
C LEU A 165 14.74 -5.54 34.66
N LYS A 166 14.55 -6.83 34.91
CA LYS A 166 14.01 -7.77 33.90
C LYS A 166 12.58 -7.42 33.48
N GLN A 167 11.78 -6.85 34.38
CA GLN A 167 10.48 -6.30 34.01
C GLN A 167 10.69 -5.10 33.09
N PHE A 168 11.60 -4.18 33.43
CA PHE A 168 11.93 -3.04 32.57
C PHE A 168 12.40 -3.45 31.17
N GLU A 169 13.16 -4.53 31.02
CA GLU A 169 13.55 -5.03 29.69
C GLU A 169 12.34 -5.51 28.88
N ARG A 170 11.43 -6.27 29.50
CA ARG A 170 10.23 -6.77 28.81
C ARG A 170 9.33 -5.64 28.33
N GLU A 171 9.02 -4.67 29.18
CA GLU A 171 8.15 -3.56 28.73
C GLU A 171 8.91 -2.54 27.83
N THR A 172 10.25 -2.51 27.78
CA THR A 172 10.97 -1.81 26.70
C THR A 172 10.74 -2.49 25.36
N GLU A 173 10.85 -3.82 25.31
CA GLU A 173 10.57 -4.57 24.08
C GLU A 173 9.12 -4.37 23.62
N GLU A 174 8.17 -4.32 24.53
CA GLU A 174 6.76 -4.03 24.20
C GLU A 174 6.59 -2.63 23.61
N LEU A 175 7.21 -1.60 24.23
CA LEU A 175 7.17 -0.24 23.68
C LEU A 175 7.85 -0.13 22.31
N GLU A 176 8.91 -0.90 22.06
CA GLU A 176 9.55 -0.99 20.75
C GLU A 176 8.66 -1.69 19.71
N ARG A 177 7.93 -2.74 20.09
CA ARG A 177 6.96 -3.39 19.19
C ARG A 177 5.85 -2.41 18.81
N ILE A 178 5.28 -1.70 19.78
CA ILE A 178 4.23 -0.71 19.53
C ILE A 178 4.76 0.44 18.66
N GLU A 179 5.98 0.91 18.90
CA GLU A 179 6.60 1.93 18.04
C GLU A 179 6.78 1.45 16.60
N LYS A 180 7.24 0.20 16.39
CA LYS A 180 7.36 -0.39 15.05
C LYS A 180 6.00 -0.42 14.34
N GLU A 181 4.95 -0.86 15.02
CA GLU A 181 3.58 -0.86 14.49
C GLU A 181 3.11 0.55 14.09
N VAL A 182 3.32 1.55 14.95
CA VAL A 182 2.91 2.94 14.66
C VAL A 182 3.72 3.54 13.50
N LEU A 183 4.99 3.17 13.35
CA LEU A 183 5.81 3.56 12.19
C LEU A 183 5.36 2.86 10.90
N GLU A 184 4.88 1.62 10.99
CA GLU A 184 4.27 0.93 9.86
C GLU A 184 2.94 1.60 9.43
N ASP A 185 2.08 1.96 10.40
CA ASP A 185 0.88 2.75 10.17
C ASP A 185 1.22 4.08 9.45
N GLN A 186 2.28 4.77 9.90
CA GLN A 186 2.74 6.02 9.28
C GLN A 186 3.18 5.82 7.82
N LYS A 187 3.97 4.78 7.54
CA LYS A 187 4.42 4.44 6.18
C LYS A 187 3.24 4.08 5.28
N LEU A 188 2.26 3.34 5.80
CA LEU A 188 1.05 2.99 5.08
C LEU A 188 0.25 4.24 4.72
N LEU A 189 0.05 5.17 5.67
CA LEU A 189 -0.63 6.44 5.40
C LEU A 189 0.07 7.27 4.34
N GLN A 190 1.41 7.30 4.33
CA GLN A 190 2.17 7.99 3.28
C GLN A 190 1.92 7.37 1.90
N ARG A 191 1.93 6.03 1.79
CA ARG A 191 1.61 5.34 0.52
C ARG A 191 0.20 5.63 0.03
N LEU A 192 -0.78 5.59 0.93
CA LEU A 192 -2.17 5.92 0.57
C LEU A 192 -2.32 7.38 0.13
N ALA A 193 -1.58 8.31 0.75
CA ALA A 193 -1.56 9.71 0.33
C ALA A 193 -0.92 9.90 -1.05
N THR A 194 0.17 9.17 -1.36
CA THR A 194 0.80 9.23 -2.70
C THR A 194 -0.08 8.61 -3.78
N GLU A 195 -0.67 7.43 -3.52
CA GLU A 195 -1.63 6.79 -4.43
C GLU A 195 -2.81 7.73 -4.70
N ARG A 196 -3.30 8.43 -3.67
CA ARG A 196 -4.38 9.39 -3.85
C ARG A 196 -3.96 10.52 -4.79
N LEU A 197 -2.79 11.10 -4.58
CA LEU A 197 -2.27 12.17 -5.43
C LEU A 197 -2.14 11.73 -6.89
N GLU A 198 -1.63 10.53 -7.15
CA GLU A 198 -1.56 9.94 -8.50
C GLU A 198 -2.95 9.76 -9.13
N THR A 199 -3.94 9.28 -8.37
CA THR A 199 -5.31 9.16 -8.88
C THR A 199 -5.92 10.52 -9.23
N ASP A 200 -5.59 11.57 -8.48
CA ASP A 200 -6.09 12.91 -8.77
C ASP A 200 -5.36 13.54 -9.96
N GLU A 201 -4.06 13.29 -10.14
CA GLU A 201 -3.31 13.70 -11.33
C GLU A 201 -3.83 13.04 -12.61
N THR A 202 -4.05 11.72 -12.60
CA THR A 202 -4.60 11.00 -13.75
C THR A 202 -6.01 11.50 -14.11
N ARG A 203 -6.83 11.86 -13.11
CA ARG A 203 -8.14 12.50 -13.34
C ARG A 203 -7.99 13.87 -13.98
N ARG A 204 -7.05 14.71 -13.51
CA ARG A 204 -6.76 16.02 -14.10
C ARG A 204 -6.29 15.88 -15.55
N GLN A 205 -5.37 14.95 -15.84
CA GLN A 205 -4.90 14.68 -17.20
C GLN A 205 -6.06 14.33 -18.15
N ARG A 206 -6.93 13.39 -17.76
CA ARG A 206 -8.12 13.03 -18.54
C ARG A 206 -9.06 14.21 -18.78
N ARG A 207 -9.16 15.17 -17.86
CA ARG A 207 -9.94 16.40 -18.06
C ARG A 207 -9.29 17.30 -19.11
N PHE A 208 -7.99 17.51 -19.02
CA PHE A 208 -7.25 18.30 -19.99
C PHE A 208 -7.36 17.70 -21.40
N GLU A 209 -7.22 16.38 -21.53
CA GLU A 209 -7.42 15.67 -22.80
C GLU A 209 -8.82 15.92 -23.37
N LYS A 210 -9.87 15.79 -22.54
CA LYS A 210 -11.25 16.06 -22.98
C LYS A 210 -11.47 17.51 -23.41
N VAL A 211 -10.87 18.48 -22.70
CA VAL A 211 -10.95 19.90 -23.06
C VAL A 211 -10.25 20.15 -24.39
N LEU A 212 -9.08 19.55 -24.62
CA LEU A 212 -8.33 19.68 -25.87
C LEU A 212 -9.12 19.11 -27.05
N LEU A 213 -9.76 17.94 -26.88
CA LEU A 213 -10.63 17.36 -27.90
C LEU A 213 -11.80 18.30 -28.24
N ARG A 214 -12.47 18.87 -27.24
CA ARG A 214 -13.55 19.86 -27.44
C ARG A 214 -13.06 21.09 -28.22
N GLN A 215 -11.85 21.59 -27.92
CA GLN A 215 -11.25 22.72 -28.62
C GLN A 215 -10.96 22.39 -30.10
N HIS A 216 -10.37 21.23 -30.36
CA HIS A 216 -10.08 20.77 -31.72
C HIS A 216 -11.37 20.61 -32.53
N THR A 217 -12.39 19.98 -31.96
CA THR A 217 -13.73 19.86 -32.56
C THR A 217 -14.32 21.23 -32.89
N ALA A 218 -14.27 22.20 -31.98
CA ALA A 218 -14.77 23.55 -32.24
C ALA A 218 -13.98 24.28 -33.34
N ALA A 219 -12.67 24.05 -33.43
CA ALA A 219 -11.84 24.62 -34.49
C ALA A 219 -12.20 24.03 -35.87
N LEU A 220 -12.44 22.72 -35.95
CA LEU A 220 -12.89 22.06 -37.18
C LEU A 220 -14.23 22.64 -37.68
N ILE A 221 -15.19 22.86 -36.77
CA ILE A 221 -16.49 23.45 -37.14
C ILE A 221 -16.31 24.86 -37.71
N ARG A 222 -15.47 25.70 -37.07
CA ARG A 222 -15.18 27.05 -37.58
C ARG A 222 -14.55 27.00 -38.98
N ARG A 223 -13.62 26.08 -39.20
CA ARG A 223 -12.97 25.92 -40.51
C ARG A 223 -13.95 25.43 -41.57
N SER A 224 -14.83 24.48 -41.23
CA SER A 224 -15.90 24.01 -42.11
C SER A 224 -16.80 25.16 -42.55
N ARG A 225 -17.28 25.98 -41.60
CA ARG A 225 -18.08 27.19 -41.89
C ARG A 225 -17.33 28.18 -42.78
N GLN A 226 -16.05 28.39 -42.53
CA GLN A 226 -15.23 29.26 -43.38
C GLN A 226 -15.16 28.74 -44.82
N VAL A 227 -14.91 27.44 -45.02
CA VAL A 227 -14.88 26.81 -46.36
C VAL A 227 -16.23 26.94 -47.05
N GLN A 228 -17.34 26.74 -46.34
CA GLN A 228 -18.67 26.98 -46.92
C GLN A 228 -18.83 28.43 -47.39
N THR A 229 -18.41 29.42 -46.59
CA THR A 229 -18.48 30.83 -47.00
C THR A 229 -17.63 31.11 -48.25
N GLU A 230 -16.42 30.55 -48.33
CA GLU A 230 -15.53 30.67 -49.50
C GLU A 230 -16.20 30.07 -50.76
N ILE A 231 -16.75 28.86 -50.66
CA ILE A 231 -17.46 28.21 -51.78
C ILE A 231 -18.70 29.02 -52.21
N THR A 232 -19.46 29.58 -51.25
CA THR A 232 -20.63 30.42 -51.61
C THR A 232 -20.22 31.71 -52.31
N THR A 233 -19.09 32.32 -51.93
CA THR A 233 -18.57 33.50 -52.65
C THR A 233 -18.10 33.15 -54.05
N ASP A 234 -17.48 31.98 -54.23
CA ASP A 234 -17.03 31.50 -55.54
C ASP A 234 -18.21 31.17 -56.46
N LEU A 235 -19.25 30.51 -55.94
CA LEU A 235 -20.50 30.28 -56.68
C LEU A 235 -21.15 31.59 -57.13
N ALA A 236 -21.23 32.58 -56.24
CA ALA A 236 -21.77 33.89 -56.58
C ALA A 236 -20.92 34.62 -57.64
N TRP A 237 -19.61 34.39 -57.67
CA TRP A 237 -18.73 34.90 -58.71
C TRP A 237 -18.95 34.18 -60.05
N ILE A 238 -19.10 32.85 -60.04
CA ILE A 238 -19.43 32.07 -61.24
C ILE A 238 -20.78 32.47 -61.83
N ASP A 239 -21.79 32.73 -61.00
CA ASP A 239 -23.08 33.23 -61.48
C ASP A 239 -22.96 34.56 -62.22
N ARG A 240 -22.06 35.46 -61.75
CA ARG A 240 -21.75 36.71 -62.46
C ARG A 240 -21.03 36.45 -63.78
N LEU A 241 -20.13 35.46 -63.85
CA LEU A 241 -19.47 35.06 -65.09
C LEU A 241 -20.47 34.50 -66.11
N LEU A 242 -21.36 33.61 -65.69
CA LEU A 242 -22.41 33.05 -66.54
C LEU A 242 -23.35 34.14 -67.06
N ALA A 243 -23.65 35.15 -66.25
CA ALA A 243 -24.42 36.31 -66.69
C ALA A 243 -23.66 37.18 -67.70
N PHE A 244 -22.32 37.27 -67.58
CA PHE A 244 -21.47 38.05 -68.47
C PHE A 244 -21.23 37.38 -69.84
N GLU A 245 -21.11 36.05 -69.90
CA GLU A 245 -20.94 35.33 -71.17
C GLU A 245 -22.13 35.46 -72.12
N GLY A 246 -23.30 35.92 -71.66
CA GLY A 246 -24.47 36.20 -72.50
C GLY A 246 -25.14 34.95 -73.10
N GLU A 247 -26.27 35.12 -73.78
CA GLU A 247 -26.99 34.04 -74.51
C GLU A 247 -26.38 33.72 -75.89
N GLU A 248 -25.21 34.25 -76.25
CA GLU A 248 -24.59 34.01 -77.55
C GLU A 248 -23.96 32.61 -77.66
N GLU A 249 -24.78 31.56 -77.65
CA GLU A 249 -24.46 30.27 -78.26
C GLU A 249 -25.07 30.23 -79.67
N GLY A 250 -24.43 30.95 -80.58
CA GLY A 250 -24.56 30.69 -82.00
C GLY A 250 -23.94 29.32 -82.34
N LYS A 251 -24.74 28.25 -82.30
CA LYS A 251 -24.64 27.02 -83.12
C LYS A 251 -23.23 26.53 -83.51
N ALA A 252 -22.34 26.30 -82.55
CA ALA A 252 -21.11 25.56 -82.81
C ALA A 252 -21.03 24.37 -81.83
N ASP A 253 -21.07 23.14 -82.36
CA ASP A 253 -21.13 21.84 -81.69
C ASP A 253 -19.88 21.48 -80.83
N GLY A 254 -19.30 22.44 -80.11
CA GLY A 254 -18.14 22.23 -79.22
C GLY A 254 -18.44 22.60 -77.77
N GLU A 255 -17.76 21.96 -76.83
CA GLU A 255 -17.75 22.32 -75.39
C GLU A 255 -17.35 23.79 -75.19
N GLY A 256 -18.34 24.68 -75.24
CA GLY A 256 -18.16 26.12 -75.06
C GLY A 256 -17.72 26.46 -73.64
N PRO A 257 -17.13 27.66 -73.44
CA PRO A 257 -16.66 28.10 -72.12
C PRO A 257 -17.81 28.15 -71.09
N ARG A 258 -19.04 28.42 -71.52
CA ARG A 258 -20.26 28.34 -70.69
C ARG A 258 -20.54 26.94 -70.14
N SER A 259 -20.42 25.91 -70.97
CA SER A 259 -20.57 24.51 -70.55
C SER A 259 -19.52 24.16 -69.48
N ARG A 260 -18.27 24.62 -69.67
CA ARG A 260 -17.21 24.42 -68.68
C ARG A 260 -17.48 25.14 -67.37
N ILE A 261 -17.98 26.37 -67.43
CA ILE A 261 -18.35 27.15 -66.23
C ILE A 261 -19.51 26.48 -65.48
N ASN A 262 -20.49 25.92 -66.20
CA ASN A 262 -21.57 25.14 -65.59
C ASN A 262 -21.05 23.87 -64.89
N VAL A 263 -20.10 23.15 -65.49
CA VAL A 263 -19.47 21.98 -64.85
C VAL A 263 -18.75 22.37 -63.55
N VAL A 264 -18.03 23.49 -63.54
CA VAL A 264 -17.36 24.00 -62.32
C VAL A 264 -18.38 24.43 -61.27
N LYS A 265 -19.49 25.05 -61.68
CA LYS A 265 -20.59 25.41 -60.78
C LYS A 265 -21.19 24.17 -60.12
N GLU A 266 -21.52 23.13 -60.90
CA GLU A 266 -22.08 21.88 -60.39
C GLU A 266 -21.13 21.20 -59.38
N MET A 267 -19.82 21.19 -59.66
CA MET A 267 -18.82 20.67 -58.74
C MET A 267 -18.79 21.44 -57.40
N LEU A 268 -18.76 22.77 -57.44
CA LEU A 268 -18.73 23.59 -56.22
C LEU A 268 -20.04 23.49 -55.43
N GLU A 269 -21.18 23.34 -56.09
CA GLU A 269 -22.45 23.06 -55.41
C GLU A 269 -22.44 21.69 -54.73
N GLU A 270 -21.84 20.67 -55.34
CA GLU A 270 -21.69 19.35 -54.73
C GLU A 270 -20.74 19.39 -53.52
N ASP A 271 -19.63 20.12 -53.62
CA ASP A 271 -18.70 20.35 -52.50
C ASP A 271 -19.36 21.09 -51.33
N LEU A 272 -20.19 22.10 -51.62
CA LEU A 272 -20.99 22.79 -50.60
C LEU A 272 -21.97 21.84 -49.91
N ARG A 273 -22.64 20.96 -50.66
CA ARG A 273 -23.53 19.94 -50.08
C ARG A 273 -22.75 18.93 -49.23
N HIS A 274 -21.53 18.58 -49.61
CA HIS A 274 -20.67 17.71 -48.81
C HIS A 274 -20.24 18.37 -47.50
N GLU A 275 -19.84 19.64 -47.53
CA GLU A 275 -19.43 20.36 -46.33
C GLU A 275 -20.61 20.61 -45.38
N ALA A 276 -21.79 20.93 -45.92
CA ALA A 276 -23.02 21.11 -45.12
C ALA A 276 -23.57 19.80 -44.53
N ARG A 277 -23.23 18.63 -45.11
CA ARG A 277 -23.49 17.33 -44.48
C ARG A 277 -22.53 17.07 -43.33
N ARG A 278 -21.23 17.33 -43.54
CA ARG A 278 -20.22 17.21 -42.50
C ARG A 278 -20.52 18.10 -41.29
N GLU A 279 -20.97 19.34 -41.50
CA GLU A 279 -21.37 20.21 -40.38
C GLU A 279 -22.58 19.66 -39.62
N ARG A 280 -23.61 19.16 -40.31
CA ARG A 280 -24.77 18.54 -39.67
C ARG A 280 -24.40 17.31 -38.85
N ASP A 281 -23.52 16.45 -39.37
CA ASP A 281 -23.02 15.30 -38.60
C ASP A 281 -22.28 15.75 -37.33
N MET A 282 -21.60 16.91 -37.35
CA MET A 282 -20.93 17.50 -36.19
C MET A 282 -21.89 18.21 -35.22
N ASP A 283 -22.93 18.87 -35.72
CA ASP A 283 -23.96 19.55 -34.94
C ASP A 283 -24.94 18.55 -34.29
N ASP A 284 -25.27 17.45 -34.96
CA ASP A 284 -26.04 16.33 -34.40
C ASP A 284 -25.29 15.69 -33.21
N MET A 285 -23.96 15.65 -33.26
CA MET A 285 -23.13 15.25 -32.11
C MET A 285 -23.10 16.28 -30.97
N LEU A 286 -23.44 17.55 -31.23
CA LEU A 286 -23.28 18.67 -30.30
C LEU A 286 -24.57 19.35 -29.86
N ALA A 287 -25.73 18.78 -30.20
CA ALA A 287 -27.08 19.28 -29.88
C ALA A 287 -27.09 20.16 -28.62
N SER A 288 -27.30 21.46 -28.81
CA SER A 288 -26.99 22.52 -27.84
C SER A 288 -27.70 22.36 -26.49
N GLU A 289 -28.86 21.70 -26.46
CA GLU A 289 -29.58 21.35 -25.22
C GLU A 289 -28.86 20.26 -24.42
N ALA A 290 -28.29 19.25 -25.10
CA ALA A 290 -27.44 18.25 -24.47
C ALA A 290 -26.15 18.90 -23.93
N ALA A 291 -25.61 19.91 -24.63
CA ALA A 291 -24.43 20.66 -24.18
C ALA A 291 -24.69 21.48 -22.91
N GLU A 292 -25.81 22.21 -22.82
CA GLU A 292 -26.16 22.99 -21.62
C GLU A 292 -26.54 22.09 -20.43
N LEU A 293 -27.26 20.99 -20.65
CA LEU A 293 -27.52 19.99 -19.61
C LEU A 293 -26.23 19.33 -19.13
N ALA A 294 -25.32 18.98 -20.04
CA ALA A 294 -24.00 18.44 -19.71
C ALA A 294 -23.18 19.45 -18.88
N LYS A 295 -23.20 20.74 -19.25
CA LYS A 295 -22.51 21.81 -18.51
C LYS A 295 -23.04 21.97 -17.09
N ARG A 296 -24.37 22.01 -16.90
CA ARG A 296 -24.99 22.07 -15.56
C ARG A 296 -24.64 20.83 -14.73
N ARG A 297 -24.61 19.66 -15.36
CA ARG A 297 -24.23 18.41 -14.69
C ARG A 297 -22.75 18.37 -14.33
N GLU A 298 -21.89 18.84 -15.23
CA GLU A 298 -20.45 18.95 -15.03
C GLU A 298 -20.11 19.90 -13.87
N GLN A 299 -20.83 21.02 -13.74
CA GLN A 299 -20.72 21.91 -12.58
C GLN A 299 -21.09 21.20 -11.27
N LYS A 300 -22.23 20.50 -11.22
CA LYS A 300 -22.64 19.74 -10.03
C LYS A 300 -21.61 18.67 -9.66
N TRP A 301 -21.07 17.97 -10.65
CA TRP A 301 -20.02 16.98 -10.43
C TRP A 301 -18.73 17.60 -9.92
N LYS A 302 -18.32 18.78 -10.42
CA LYS A 302 -17.17 19.52 -9.88
C LYS A 302 -17.38 19.88 -8.41
N CYS A 303 -18.52 20.45 -8.03
CA CYS A 303 -18.80 20.77 -6.63
C CYS A 303 -18.80 19.52 -5.74
N GLN A 304 -19.39 18.41 -6.20
CA GLN A 304 -19.38 17.14 -5.46
C GLN A 304 -17.98 16.57 -5.31
N GLU A 305 -17.17 16.68 -6.36
CA GLU A 305 -15.79 16.21 -6.33
C GLU A 305 -14.92 17.04 -5.40
N GLU A 306 -15.00 18.38 -5.46
CA GLU A 306 -14.30 19.25 -4.51
C GLU A 306 -14.69 18.95 -3.06
N ALA A 307 -15.98 18.71 -2.80
CA ALA A 307 -16.44 18.32 -1.47
C ALA A 307 -15.84 16.97 -1.04
N ARG A 308 -15.77 15.99 -1.96
CA ARG A 308 -15.13 14.70 -1.69
C ARG A 308 -13.63 14.84 -1.46
N GLU A 309 -12.94 15.65 -2.25
CA GLU A 309 -11.51 15.92 -2.08
C GLU A 309 -11.22 16.54 -0.71
N ARG A 310 -12.01 17.56 -0.31
CA ARG A 310 -11.89 18.16 1.03
C ARG A 310 -12.08 17.11 2.13
N LEU A 311 -13.18 16.36 2.09
CA LEU A 311 -13.46 15.33 3.10
C LEU A 311 -12.36 14.26 3.18
N LEU A 312 -11.82 13.83 2.05
CA LEU A 312 -10.75 12.83 2.03
C LEU A 312 -9.44 13.40 2.58
N ASN A 313 -9.11 14.66 2.27
CA ASN A 313 -7.95 15.33 2.84
C ASN A 313 -8.10 15.51 4.35
N ASP A 314 -9.29 15.86 4.82
CA ASP A 314 -9.59 15.99 6.25
C ASP A 314 -9.41 14.63 6.96
N VAL A 315 -9.91 13.54 6.36
CA VAL A 315 -9.73 12.19 6.91
C VAL A 315 -8.25 11.81 6.96
N LEU A 316 -7.47 12.11 5.92
CA LEU A 316 -6.02 11.86 5.92
C LEU A 316 -5.30 12.67 7.00
N SER A 317 -5.64 13.95 7.17
CA SER A 317 -5.08 14.82 8.22
C SER A 317 -5.38 14.27 9.60
N ILE A 318 -6.64 13.89 9.88
CA ILE A 318 -7.04 13.32 11.17
C ILE A 318 -6.27 12.03 11.46
N CYS A 319 -6.09 11.17 10.45
CA CYS A 319 -5.31 9.94 10.60
C CYS A 319 -3.83 10.23 10.88
N GLN A 320 -3.23 11.20 10.19
CA GLN A 320 -1.85 11.65 10.43
C GLN A 320 -1.69 12.20 11.84
N ASP A 321 -2.56 13.12 12.26
CA ASP A 321 -2.55 13.71 13.60
C ASP A 321 -2.66 12.64 14.69
N ARG A 322 -3.48 11.61 14.47
CA ARG A 322 -3.63 10.48 15.39
C ARG A 322 -2.35 9.65 15.50
N VAL A 323 -1.69 9.36 14.37
CA VAL A 323 -0.42 8.61 14.36
C VAL A 323 0.68 9.43 15.01
N ASP A 324 0.78 10.71 14.70
CA ASP A 324 1.78 11.61 15.27
C ASP A 324 1.59 11.81 16.78
N SER A 325 0.33 11.92 17.23
CA SER A 325 0.00 11.96 18.67
C SER A 325 0.42 10.67 19.38
N ARG A 326 0.21 9.50 18.77
CA ARG A 326 0.67 8.20 19.31
C ARG A 326 2.20 8.14 19.36
N LEU A 327 2.90 8.60 18.33
CA LEU A 327 4.36 8.66 18.31
C LEU A 327 4.90 9.60 19.40
N GLN A 328 4.29 10.76 19.59
CA GLN A 328 4.67 11.70 20.67
C GLN A 328 4.45 11.08 22.05
N ALA A 329 3.31 10.42 22.28
CA ALA A 329 3.04 9.73 23.53
C ALA A 329 4.07 8.61 23.81
N LEU A 330 4.42 7.81 22.79
CA LEU A 330 5.44 6.77 22.93
C LEU A 330 6.82 7.36 23.27
N LYS A 331 7.20 8.48 22.64
CA LYS A 331 8.45 9.19 22.97
C LYS A 331 8.46 9.63 24.44
N GLN A 332 7.37 10.22 24.93
CA GLN A 332 7.26 10.61 26.34
C GLN A 332 7.33 9.42 27.29
N MET A 333 6.65 8.32 26.98
CA MET A 333 6.70 7.08 27.79
C MET A 333 8.10 6.49 27.85
N LYS A 334 8.82 6.46 26.72
CA LYS A 334 10.20 5.97 26.66
C LYS A 334 11.16 6.85 27.47
N LEU A 335 11.03 8.17 27.40
CA LEU A 335 11.84 9.10 28.19
C LEU A 335 11.61 8.92 29.69
N ALA A 336 10.34 8.94 30.14
CA ALA A 336 10.01 8.74 31.55
C ALA A 336 10.48 7.37 32.07
N ARG A 337 10.43 6.34 31.22
CA ARG A 337 10.95 5.01 31.54
C ARG A 337 12.46 5.00 31.66
N ALA A 338 13.18 5.63 30.74
CA ALA A 338 14.64 5.74 30.79
C ALA A 338 15.10 6.42 32.08
N GLU A 339 14.45 7.52 32.48
CA GLU A 339 14.72 8.22 33.73
C GLU A 339 14.52 7.32 34.97
N ARG A 340 13.42 6.55 35.01
CA ARG A 340 13.14 5.59 36.10
C ARG A 340 14.16 4.45 36.14
N HIS A 341 14.52 3.92 34.97
CA HIS A 341 15.51 2.85 34.85
C HIS A 341 16.90 3.32 35.30
N GLU A 342 17.31 4.53 34.93
CA GLU A 342 18.54 5.12 35.44
C GLU A 342 18.50 5.37 36.95
N ALA A 343 17.36 5.82 37.49
CA ALA A 343 17.20 5.99 38.94
C ALA A 343 17.38 4.65 39.68
N LEU A 344 16.74 3.58 39.19
CA LEU A 344 16.89 2.23 39.75
C LEU A 344 18.34 1.75 39.67
N LYS A 345 19.02 1.96 38.54
CA LYS A 345 20.45 1.63 38.40
C LYS A 345 21.32 2.40 39.39
N ARG A 346 21.04 3.68 39.62
CA ARG A 346 21.73 4.48 40.63
C ARG A 346 21.49 3.95 42.05
N GLU A 347 20.26 3.52 42.37
CA GLU A 347 19.93 2.88 43.66
C GLU A 347 20.70 1.57 43.85
N ILE A 348 20.72 0.70 42.84
CA ILE A 348 21.46 -0.57 42.87
C ILE A 348 22.95 -0.30 43.08
N ASN A 349 23.54 0.61 42.29
CA ASN A 349 24.96 0.96 42.42
C ASN A 349 25.28 1.58 43.80
N ALA A 350 24.40 2.42 44.34
CA ALA A 350 24.56 3.02 45.66
C ALA A 350 24.47 1.96 46.77
N ALA A 351 23.55 1.02 46.65
CA ALA A 351 23.44 -0.13 47.56
C ALA A 351 24.70 -1.00 47.50
N GLU A 352 25.21 -1.33 46.31
CA GLU A 352 26.46 -2.06 46.14
C GLU A 352 27.68 -1.31 46.73
N LEU A 353 27.74 0.02 46.59
CA LEU A 353 28.82 0.84 47.14
C LEU A 353 28.76 0.97 48.67
N GLN A 354 27.57 1.14 49.23
CA GLN A 354 27.37 1.17 50.69
C GLN A 354 27.71 -0.17 51.34
N TRP A 355 27.60 -1.27 50.59
CA TRP A 355 27.73 -2.62 51.12
C TRP A 355 29.02 -3.32 50.74
N LYS A 356 29.96 -2.65 50.06
CA LYS A 356 31.38 -3.02 50.07
C LYS A 356 31.97 -2.60 51.43
N PRO A 357 32.11 -3.48 52.44
CA PRO A 357 32.79 -3.11 53.68
C PRO A 357 34.29 -3.01 53.39
N ALA A 358 35.00 -2.31 54.26
CA ALA A 358 36.44 -2.08 54.25
C ALA A 358 37.28 -3.37 54.38
N LEU A 359 37.21 -4.27 53.38
CA LEU A 359 38.19 -5.33 53.15
C LEU A 359 39.60 -4.79 52.82
N GLN A 360 39.78 -3.46 52.83
CA GLN A 360 41.10 -2.83 52.82
C GLN A 360 41.67 -2.55 54.22
N MET A 361 40.90 -2.64 55.31
CA MET A 361 41.40 -2.31 56.65
C MET A 361 42.00 -3.52 57.41
N GLU A 362 41.80 -4.75 56.92
CA GLU A 362 42.46 -5.96 57.48
C GLU A 362 43.64 -6.47 56.63
N ARG A 363 44.05 -5.76 55.57
CA ARG A 363 45.29 -6.06 54.81
C ARG A 363 46.46 -5.15 55.19
N SER A 364 46.46 -4.61 56.42
CA SER A 364 47.55 -3.75 56.93
C SER A 364 48.55 -4.46 57.84
N ASN A 365 48.45 -5.78 58.05
CA ASN A 365 49.29 -6.51 58.99
C ASN A 365 49.90 -7.81 58.44
N ASP A 366 50.21 -7.86 57.14
CA ASP A 366 51.17 -8.82 56.60
C ASP A 366 51.97 -8.14 55.48
N LYS A 367 52.91 -7.28 55.90
CA LYS A 367 54.12 -7.03 55.14
C LYS A 367 55.13 -8.06 55.60
N ASP A 368 55.39 -9.05 54.77
CA ASP A 368 56.73 -9.35 54.25
C ASP A 368 56.76 -10.77 53.71
N CYS A 369 56.57 -10.90 52.40
CA CYS A 369 57.54 -11.56 51.51
C CYS A 369 56.98 -11.63 50.08
N ASP A 370 57.78 -11.09 49.18
CA ASP A 370 57.94 -11.53 47.79
C ASP A 370 56.89 -11.21 46.72
N LYS A 371 57.43 -10.48 45.72
CA LYS A 371 57.14 -10.51 44.27
C LYS A 371 56.14 -9.48 43.75
N LEU A 372 56.64 -8.24 43.74
CA LEU A 372 56.60 -7.37 42.56
C LEU A 372 57.05 -8.20 41.34
N VAL A 373 56.14 -8.50 40.40
CA VAL A 373 56.42 -8.76 38.95
C VAL A 373 55.14 -9.07 38.15
N THR A 374 53.97 -9.38 38.73
CA THR A 374 52.84 -9.93 37.92
C THR A 374 51.71 -8.96 37.51
N SER A 375 51.65 -7.70 37.97
CA SER A 375 50.57 -6.78 37.54
C SER A 375 50.89 -5.99 36.26
N GLU A 376 52.17 -5.72 35.97
CA GLU A 376 52.56 -5.03 34.73
C GLU A 376 52.46 -5.96 33.50
N GLU A 377 52.72 -7.26 33.65
CA GLU A 377 52.52 -8.23 32.56
C GLU A 377 51.03 -8.47 32.24
N ALA A 378 50.15 -8.46 33.25
CA ALA A 378 48.71 -8.59 33.05
C ALA A 378 48.11 -7.34 32.35
N ASN A 379 48.55 -6.14 32.74
CA ASN A 379 48.16 -4.90 32.06
C ASN A 379 48.76 -4.80 30.65
N SER A 380 49.99 -5.27 30.43
CA SER A 380 50.62 -5.29 29.11
C SER A 380 49.91 -6.28 28.17
N ARG A 381 49.47 -7.44 28.68
CA ARG A 381 48.69 -8.42 27.89
C ARG A 381 47.28 -7.92 27.58
N SER A 382 46.63 -7.22 28.52
CA SER A 382 45.32 -6.60 28.27
C SER A 382 45.41 -5.47 27.24
N SER A 383 46.40 -4.59 27.37
CA SER A 383 46.62 -3.49 26.42
C SER A 383 46.99 -4.00 25.02
N HIS A 384 47.76 -5.10 24.93
CA HIS A 384 48.06 -5.72 23.65
C HIS A 384 46.83 -6.38 23.00
N ALA A 385 45.98 -7.06 23.78
CA ALA A 385 44.74 -7.65 23.26
C ALA A 385 43.75 -6.59 22.78
N GLU A 386 43.64 -5.45 23.49
CA GLU A 386 42.79 -4.33 23.11
C GLU A 386 43.29 -3.62 21.84
N ALA A 387 44.61 -3.44 21.70
CA ALA A 387 45.21 -2.89 20.49
C ALA A 387 45.00 -3.79 19.25
N VAL A 388 45.11 -5.11 19.42
CA VAL A 388 44.83 -6.08 18.34
C VAL A 388 43.36 -6.03 17.93
N PHE A 389 42.43 -5.90 18.89
CA PHE A 389 41.01 -5.75 18.61
C PHE A 389 40.69 -4.45 17.87
N GLU A 390 41.26 -3.32 18.29
CA GLU A 390 41.10 -2.04 17.58
C GLU A 390 41.63 -2.10 16.15
N GLU A 391 42.76 -2.77 15.91
CA GLU A 391 43.33 -2.93 14.57
C GLU A 391 42.44 -3.81 13.68
N THR A 392 41.82 -4.86 14.24
CA THR A 392 40.84 -5.67 13.50
C THR A 392 39.57 -4.88 13.16
N LEU A 393 39.07 -4.04 14.08
CA LEU A 393 37.93 -3.16 13.82
C LEU A 393 38.26 -2.08 12.79
N ARG A 394 39.48 -1.54 12.77
CA ARG A 394 39.92 -0.63 11.70
C ARG A 394 39.99 -1.34 10.35
N LYS A 395 40.52 -2.56 10.29
CA LYS A 395 40.57 -3.36 9.04
C LYS A 395 39.17 -3.77 8.57
N GLU A 396 38.24 -4.06 9.46
CA GLU A 396 36.83 -4.31 9.11
C GLU A 396 36.10 -3.03 8.69
N ALA A 397 36.33 -1.91 9.36
CA ALA A 397 35.80 -0.61 8.97
C ALA A 397 36.36 -0.15 7.61
N GLU A 398 37.64 -0.41 7.31
CA GLU A 398 38.24 -0.19 6.00
C GLU A 398 37.67 -1.14 4.94
N LYS A 399 37.37 -2.39 5.29
CA LYS A 399 36.64 -3.34 4.41
C LYS A 399 35.19 -2.93 4.17
N LEU A 400 34.53 -2.29 5.12
CA LEU A 400 33.18 -1.73 4.95
C LEU A 400 33.20 -0.35 4.26
N ASN A 401 34.35 0.35 4.33
CA ASN A 401 34.69 1.50 3.50
C ASN A 401 35.27 1.11 2.13
N ILE A 402 35.16 -0.16 1.73
CA ILE A 402 35.09 -0.57 0.32
C ILE A 402 33.67 -0.26 -0.16
N SER A 403 33.44 0.64 -1.10
CA SER A 403 33.89 2.01 -1.13
C SER A 403 32.67 2.85 -1.46
N VAL A 404 32.50 3.98 -0.77
CA VAL A 404 31.46 4.96 -1.15
C VAL A 404 31.64 5.36 -2.63
N ASP A 405 32.86 5.25 -3.15
CA ASP A 405 33.19 5.44 -4.56
C ASP A 405 32.78 4.26 -5.47
N GLU A 406 32.83 3.00 -5.04
CA GLU A 406 32.25 1.86 -5.77
C GLU A 406 30.74 1.83 -5.68
N LEU A 407 30.14 2.21 -4.55
CA LEU A 407 28.69 2.40 -4.43
C LEU A 407 28.22 3.58 -5.29
N LYS A 408 28.99 4.67 -5.38
CA LYS A 408 28.75 5.74 -6.35
C LYS A 408 28.96 5.27 -7.79
N LYS A 409 29.93 4.39 -8.08
CA LYS A 409 30.14 3.80 -9.41
C LYS A 409 29.00 2.88 -9.83
N VAL A 410 28.45 2.11 -8.89
CA VAL A 410 27.26 1.25 -9.10
C VAL A 410 26.00 2.11 -9.23
N ALA A 411 25.86 3.17 -8.44
CA ALA A 411 24.74 4.11 -8.55
C ALA A 411 24.80 4.98 -9.83
N SER A 412 25.98 5.36 -10.30
CA SER A 412 26.17 6.07 -11.58
C SER A 412 26.14 5.15 -12.79
N GLY A 413 26.34 3.84 -12.60
CA GLY A 413 26.10 2.80 -13.61
C GLY A 413 24.62 2.45 -13.77
N MET A 414 23.77 2.86 -12.82
CA MET A 414 22.31 2.91 -12.94
C MET A 414 21.85 4.25 -13.54
N GLU A 415 22.54 4.76 -14.55
CA GLU A 415 21.86 5.66 -15.47
C GLU A 415 20.77 4.87 -16.19
N PHE A 416 19.53 5.30 -15.96
CA PHE A 416 18.34 4.90 -16.67
C PHE A 416 18.66 4.61 -18.13
N SER A 417 18.75 3.32 -18.47
CA SER A 417 18.46 2.88 -19.83
C SER A 417 17.04 3.36 -20.12
N LYS A 418 16.95 4.50 -20.82
CA LYS A 418 15.75 4.94 -21.53
C LYS A 418 15.13 3.69 -22.15
N ALA A 419 13.92 3.39 -21.74
CA ALA A 419 13.13 2.31 -22.27
C ALA A 419 13.17 2.33 -23.81
N PRO A 420 13.50 1.22 -24.49
CA PRO A 420 13.23 1.08 -25.90
C PRO A 420 11.76 0.68 -26.04
N PHE A 421 10.85 1.61 -25.76
CA PHE A 421 9.44 1.48 -26.14
C PHE A 421 9.04 2.71 -26.97
N THR A 422 9.67 2.82 -28.13
CA THR A 422 9.09 3.57 -29.25
C THR A 422 8.68 2.57 -30.32
N GLY A 423 7.38 2.50 -30.58
CA GLY A 423 6.84 2.10 -31.88
C GLY A 423 6.50 0.63 -32.06
N ASN A 424 5.39 0.18 -31.47
CA ASN A 424 4.54 -0.79 -32.17
C ASN A 424 3.08 -0.36 -32.04
N GLN A 425 2.69 0.55 -32.94
CA GLN A 425 1.29 0.77 -33.29
C GLN A 425 0.78 -0.49 -33.99
N HIS A 426 0.26 -1.45 -33.23
CA HIS A 426 -0.63 -2.45 -33.81
C HIS A 426 -1.95 -1.75 -34.15
N LYS A 427 -2.10 -1.47 -35.46
CA LYS A 427 -3.38 -1.22 -36.11
C LYS A 427 -4.32 -2.37 -35.75
N THR A 428 -5.20 -2.15 -34.79
CA THR A 428 -6.42 -2.93 -34.65
C THR A 428 -7.36 -2.43 -35.75
N GLN A 429 -7.34 -3.15 -36.88
CA GLN A 429 -8.46 -3.17 -37.80
C GLN A 429 -9.63 -3.80 -37.04
N LEU A 430 -10.54 -2.97 -36.57
CA LEU A 430 -11.90 -3.37 -36.24
C LEU A 430 -12.59 -3.73 -37.55
N TRP A 431 -12.94 -5.01 -37.67
CA TRP A 431 -13.99 -5.52 -38.55
C TRP A 431 -15.32 -5.45 -37.82
#